data_AF-A0A7J4LTS7-F1
#
_entry.id   AF-A0A7J4LTS7-F1
#
_cell.length_a   1.000
_cell.length_b   1.000
_cell.length_c   1.000
_cell.angle_alpha   90.00
_cell.angle_beta   90.00
_cell.angle_gamma   90.00
#
_symmetry.space_group_name_H-M   'P 1'
#
loop_
_entity.id
_entity.type
_entity.pdbx_description
1 polymer ?
#
loop_
_entity_poly.entity_id
_entity_poly.type
_entity_poly.pdbx_seq_one_letter_code
_entity_poly.pdbx_strand_id
1 'polypeptide(L)'
;YERIKYEDDCEHAVIALESNQLPDEKVIENIAEACHVEPANVVALVAPTASIVGSVQVSGRVVETAIFKLNELGYDTTNIICGSGCAPIAPVVKDSVKAMGSTNDSVIYHGSVVLTTRGMDEERFKNVPSSTSRDYGRPFYNTFKDANYDFFKIDPNVFAPAEITVNDLDTGKTYHTGRLNGEVLLQSYGIGTL
;
A
#
# COMPACT_ATOMS: atom_id res chain seq x y z
N TYR A 1 1.08 16.49 4.39
CA TYR A 1 1.36 17.15 5.68
C TYR A 1 0.18 17.99 6.15
N GLU A 2 -0.22 19.06 5.44
CA GLU A 2 -1.35 19.93 5.85
C GLU A 2 -2.65 19.19 6.21
N ARG A 3 -3.10 18.27 5.34
CA ARG A 3 -4.36 17.52 5.55
C ARG A 3 -4.37 16.69 6.84
N ILE A 4 -3.22 16.14 7.22
CA ILE A 4 -3.06 15.33 8.45
C ILE A 4 -2.53 16.15 9.63
N LYS A 5 -2.31 17.45 9.44
CA LYS A 5 -1.82 18.39 10.47
C LYS A 5 -0.55 17.91 11.16
N TYR A 6 0.36 17.32 10.38
CA TYR A 6 1.64 16.82 10.85
C TYR A 6 2.77 17.41 10.03
N GLU A 7 3.81 17.85 10.71
CA GLU A 7 5.11 18.22 10.19
C GLU A 7 6.14 17.77 11.25
N ASP A 8 7.28 17.29 10.78
CA ASP A 8 8.37 16.85 11.66
C ASP A 8 9.38 17.99 11.82
N ASP A 9 10.09 18.01 12.95
CA ASP A 9 11.14 18.99 13.25
C ASP A 9 12.36 18.22 13.78
N CYS A 10 13.29 17.90 12.87
CA CYS A 10 14.44 17.04 13.14
C CYS A 10 15.65 17.42 12.29
N GLU A 11 16.85 17.28 12.86
CA GLU A 11 18.12 17.51 12.16
C GLU A 11 18.60 16.31 11.32
N HIS A 12 17.83 15.22 11.28
CA HIS A 12 18.13 13.99 10.56
C HIS A 12 16.98 13.59 9.65
N ALA A 13 17.31 12.99 8.50
CA ALA A 13 16.32 12.47 7.56
C ALA A 13 16.54 10.97 7.32
N VAL A 14 15.45 10.20 7.34
CA VAL A 14 15.46 8.78 6.99
C VAL A 14 14.52 8.55 5.83
N ILE A 15 15.03 7.91 4.77
CA ILE A 15 14.25 7.57 3.59
C ILE A 15 14.41 6.10 3.24
N ALA A 16 13.34 5.48 2.77
CA ALA A 16 13.35 4.13 2.21
C ALA A 16 13.11 4.21 0.70
N LEU A 17 14.07 3.72 -0.09
CA LEU A 17 14.06 3.72 -1.55
C LEU A 17 13.79 2.31 -2.06
N GLU A 18 12.71 2.15 -2.81
CA GLU A 18 12.49 0.95 -3.61
C GLU A 18 13.24 1.09 -4.94
N SER A 19 14.43 0.47 -5.04
CA SER A 19 15.33 0.64 -6.18
C SER A 19 16.24 -0.58 -6.40
N ASN A 20 16.61 -0.82 -7.66
CA ASN A 20 17.61 -1.81 -8.06
C ASN A 20 19.06 -1.26 -7.97
N GLN A 21 19.23 0.02 -7.63
CA GLN A 21 20.52 0.71 -7.54
C GLN A 21 20.61 1.48 -6.24
N LEU A 22 21.80 1.50 -5.64
CA LEU A 22 22.10 2.36 -4.50
C LEU A 22 22.16 3.83 -4.96
N PRO A 23 21.71 4.78 -4.12
CA PRO A 23 21.85 6.20 -4.41
C PRO A 23 23.33 6.59 -4.43
N ASP A 24 23.70 7.45 -5.36
CA ASP A 24 25.00 8.13 -5.36
C ASP A 24 24.94 9.38 -4.47
N GLU A 25 26.07 10.09 -4.35
CA GLU A 25 26.20 11.29 -3.54
C GLU A 25 25.19 12.37 -3.97
N LYS A 26 24.97 12.54 -5.28
CA LYS A 26 24.04 13.53 -5.81
C LYS A 26 22.60 13.24 -5.42
N VAL A 27 22.19 11.98 -5.41
CA VAL A 27 20.86 11.59 -4.92
C VAL A 27 20.71 11.92 -3.43
N ILE A 28 21.73 11.64 -2.61
CA ILE A 28 21.73 11.97 -1.18
C ILE A 28 21.70 13.49 -0.95
N GLU A 29 22.48 14.27 -1.69
CA GLU A 29 22.47 15.74 -1.63
C GLU A 29 21.08 16.31 -1.93
N ASN A 30 20.39 15.81 -2.98
CA ASN A 30 19.04 16.26 -3.31
C ASN A 30 18.03 15.94 -2.19
N ILE A 31 18.15 14.78 -1.55
CA ILE A 31 17.28 14.39 -0.42
C ILE A 31 17.56 15.30 0.78
N ALA A 32 18.84 15.54 1.09
CA ALA A 32 19.26 16.41 2.19
C ALA A 32 18.73 17.83 2.01
N GLU A 33 18.86 18.40 0.81
CA GLU A 33 18.35 19.74 0.48
C GLU A 33 16.83 19.82 0.64
N ALA A 34 16.09 18.83 0.11
CA ALA A 34 14.63 18.78 0.20
C ALA A 34 14.12 18.59 1.63
N CYS A 35 14.90 17.94 2.49
CA CYS A 35 14.60 17.75 3.91
C CYS A 35 15.20 18.83 4.81
N HIS A 36 15.95 19.80 4.25
CA HIS A 36 16.63 20.86 5.00
C HIS A 36 17.58 20.34 6.10
N VAL A 37 18.31 19.26 5.82
CA VAL A 37 19.32 18.67 6.72
C VAL A 37 20.69 18.57 6.04
N GLU A 38 21.74 18.35 6.83
CA GLU A 38 23.07 18.06 6.28
C GLU A 38 23.11 16.65 5.65
N PRO A 39 23.82 16.45 4.51
CA PRO A 39 23.93 15.13 3.88
C PRO A 39 24.45 14.02 4.81
N ALA A 40 25.32 14.39 5.76
CA ALA A 40 25.86 13.46 6.76
C ALA A 40 24.80 12.93 7.74
N ASN A 41 23.64 13.59 7.84
CA ASN A 41 22.52 13.21 8.70
C ASN A 41 21.40 12.48 7.93
N VAL A 42 21.63 12.14 6.66
CA VAL A 42 20.69 11.39 5.84
C VAL A 42 21.01 9.89 5.90
N VAL A 43 19.99 9.09 6.20
CA VAL A 43 20.05 7.63 6.11
C VAL A 43 19.10 7.14 5.03
N ALA A 44 19.64 6.46 4.02
CA ALA A 44 18.86 5.82 2.96
C ALA A 44 18.87 4.29 3.12
N LEU A 45 17.69 3.70 3.35
CA LEU A 45 17.48 2.25 3.25
C LEU A 45 17.08 1.91 1.82
N VAL A 46 17.72 0.91 1.20
CA VAL A 46 17.47 0.58 -0.21
C VAL A 46 17.17 -0.90 -0.36
N ALA A 47 16.07 -1.22 -1.04
CA ALA A 47 15.74 -2.59 -1.39
C ALA A 47 15.05 -2.65 -2.76
N PRO A 48 15.41 -3.60 -3.63
CA PRO A 48 14.68 -3.82 -4.87
C PRO A 48 13.35 -4.52 -4.59
N THR A 49 12.34 -4.28 -5.45
CA THR A 49 11.02 -4.95 -5.37
C THR A 49 11.16 -6.48 -5.35
N ALA A 50 12.06 -7.02 -6.18
CA ALA A 50 12.39 -8.44 -6.27
C ALA A 50 13.35 -8.90 -5.15
N SER A 51 13.01 -8.63 -3.89
CA SER A 51 13.76 -9.10 -2.71
C SER A 51 12.83 -9.44 -1.56
N ILE A 52 13.34 -10.16 -0.55
CA ILE A 52 12.56 -10.45 0.66
C ILE A 52 12.17 -9.17 1.41
N VAL A 53 13.05 -8.16 1.44
CA VAL A 53 12.73 -6.85 2.03
C VAL A 53 11.63 -6.17 1.24
N GLY A 54 11.69 -6.21 -0.11
CA GLY A 54 10.64 -5.71 -1.00
C GLY A 54 9.28 -6.38 -0.73
N SER A 55 9.24 -7.71 -0.71
CA SER A 55 8.00 -8.43 -0.41
C SER A 55 7.44 -8.11 0.97
N VAL A 56 8.30 -7.99 1.99
CA VAL A 56 7.87 -7.68 3.36
C VAL A 56 7.35 -6.24 3.46
N GLN A 57 8.09 -5.27 2.94
CA GLN A 57 7.72 -3.85 3.08
C GLN A 57 6.44 -3.53 2.31
N VAL A 58 6.25 -4.09 1.11
CA VAL A 58 5.02 -3.83 0.33
C VAL A 58 3.80 -4.44 1.02
N SER A 59 3.87 -5.70 1.48
CA SER A 59 2.77 -6.30 2.25
C SER A 59 2.54 -5.56 3.58
N GLY A 60 3.60 -5.02 4.19
CA GLY A 60 3.53 -4.19 5.40
C GLY A 60 2.74 -2.89 5.23
N ARG A 61 2.52 -2.42 3.99
CA ARG A 61 1.69 -1.24 3.68
C ARG A 61 0.19 -1.52 3.70
N VAL A 62 -0.27 -2.73 4.02
CA VAL A 62 -1.70 -3.09 3.96
C VAL A 62 -2.63 -2.11 4.72
N VAL A 63 -2.21 -1.57 5.87
CA VAL A 63 -2.99 -0.55 6.58
C VAL A 63 -2.91 0.80 5.89
N GLU A 64 -1.73 1.16 5.36
CA GLU A 64 -1.52 2.41 4.63
C GLU A 64 -2.41 2.48 3.39
N THR A 65 -2.58 1.40 2.62
CA THR A 65 -3.45 1.41 1.44
C THR A 65 -4.92 1.68 1.79
N ALA A 66 -5.41 1.20 2.94
CA ALA A 66 -6.74 1.53 3.43
C ALA A 66 -6.87 3.02 3.77
N ILE A 67 -5.88 3.58 4.50
CA ILE A 67 -5.86 4.98 4.92
C ILE A 67 -5.74 5.91 3.69
N PHE A 68 -4.84 5.59 2.76
CA PHE A 68 -4.66 6.30 1.51
C PHE A 68 -5.95 6.30 0.69
N LYS A 69 -6.58 5.14 0.53
CA LYS A 69 -7.86 5.03 -0.18
C LYS A 69 -8.97 5.86 0.47
N LEU A 70 -9.08 5.84 1.80
CA LEU A 70 -10.03 6.68 2.54
C LEU A 70 -9.77 8.17 2.32
N ASN A 71 -8.49 8.57 2.31
CA ASN A 71 -8.09 9.93 1.99
C ASN A 71 -8.56 10.34 0.58
N GLU A 72 -8.37 9.48 -0.43
CA GLU A 72 -8.83 9.75 -1.80
C GLU A 72 -10.36 9.82 -1.91
N LEU A 73 -11.09 9.05 -1.10
CA LEU A 73 -12.55 9.12 -0.98
C LEU A 73 -13.05 10.34 -0.17
N GLY A 74 -12.14 11.20 0.26
CA GLY A 74 -12.48 12.42 1.01
C GLY A 74 -12.88 12.17 2.47
N TYR A 75 -12.56 11.01 3.03
CA TYR A 75 -12.67 10.79 4.48
C TYR A 75 -11.59 11.59 5.21
N ASP A 76 -11.94 12.16 6.36
CA ASP A 76 -10.96 12.81 7.23
C ASP A 76 -10.20 11.73 8.02
N THR A 77 -8.99 11.41 7.56
CA THR A 77 -8.15 10.36 8.14
C THR A 77 -7.64 10.70 9.54
N THR A 78 -7.79 11.95 10.01
CA THR A 78 -7.47 12.32 11.40
C THR A 78 -8.48 11.75 12.41
N ASN A 79 -9.62 11.23 11.93
CA ASN A 79 -10.60 10.52 12.74
C ASN A 79 -10.26 9.04 12.98
N ILE A 80 -9.21 8.51 12.33
CA ILE A 80 -8.74 7.13 12.54
C ILE A 80 -7.88 7.11 13.80
N ILE A 81 -8.31 6.33 14.79
CA ILE A 81 -7.64 6.22 16.10
C ILE A 81 -6.51 5.20 16.04
N CYS A 82 -6.75 4.06 15.40
CA CYS A 82 -5.73 3.05 15.16
C CYS A 82 -6.13 2.13 14.01
N GLY A 83 -5.15 1.39 13.50
CA GLY A 83 -5.34 0.38 12.48
C GLY A 83 -4.46 -0.84 12.75
N SER A 84 -4.98 -2.02 12.41
CA SER A 84 -4.25 -3.27 12.35
C SER A 84 -4.53 -3.93 11.02
N GLY A 85 -3.57 -4.62 10.43
CA GLY A 85 -3.79 -5.29 9.16
C GLY A 85 -2.85 -6.46 8.94
N CYS A 86 -3.25 -7.33 8.04
CA CYS A 86 -2.47 -8.49 7.64
C CYS A 86 -2.55 -8.66 6.12
N ALA A 87 -1.40 -8.86 5.49
CA ALA A 87 -1.29 -9.31 4.11
C ALA A 87 -0.19 -10.38 4.04
N PRO A 88 -0.33 -11.40 3.18
CA PRO A 88 0.69 -12.40 2.98
C PRO A 88 1.96 -11.77 2.39
N ILE A 89 3.13 -12.31 2.71
CA ILE A 89 4.39 -11.90 2.08
C ILE A 89 4.50 -12.63 0.74
N ALA A 90 4.62 -11.87 -0.36
CA ALA A 90 4.75 -12.46 -1.69
C ALA A 90 6.06 -13.26 -1.85
N PRO A 91 6.03 -14.41 -2.56
CA PRO A 91 7.25 -15.08 -2.99
C PRO A 91 8.15 -14.14 -3.79
N VAL A 92 9.46 -14.21 -3.54
CA VAL A 92 10.45 -13.43 -4.28
C VAL A 92 10.62 -14.01 -5.67
N VAL A 93 10.27 -13.26 -6.70
CA VAL A 93 10.46 -13.63 -8.11
C VAL A 93 11.59 -12.81 -8.73
N LYS A 94 12.30 -13.37 -9.73
CA LYS A 94 13.50 -12.75 -10.31
C LYS A 94 13.23 -11.48 -11.15
N ASP A 95 12.01 -11.33 -11.66
CA ASP A 95 11.64 -10.24 -12.56
C ASP A 95 10.96 -9.11 -11.75
N SER A 96 11.52 -7.90 -11.77
CA SER A 96 11.01 -6.77 -10.98
C SER A 96 9.57 -6.40 -11.31
N VAL A 97 9.12 -6.58 -12.56
CA VAL A 97 7.75 -6.25 -12.97
C VAL A 97 6.77 -7.30 -12.47
N LYS A 98 7.17 -8.58 -12.50
CA LYS A 98 6.40 -9.65 -11.85
C LYS A 98 6.37 -9.50 -10.34
N ALA A 99 7.50 -9.11 -9.72
CA ALA A 99 7.57 -8.85 -8.28
C ALA A 99 6.61 -7.73 -7.89
N MET A 100 6.61 -6.62 -8.63
CA MET A 100 5.64 -5.53 -8.44
C MET A 100 4.19 -6.02 -8.55
N GLY A 101 3.90 -6.97 -9.45
CA GLY A 101 2.60 -7.61 -9.52
C GLY A 101 2.25 -8.40 -8.26
N SER A 102 3.08 -9.37 -7.90
CA SER A 102 2.79 -10.29 -6.79
C SER A 102 2.78 -9.60 -5.42
N THR A 103 3.66 -8.62 -5.20
CA THR A 103 3.67 -7.85 -3.94
C THR A 103 2.41 -7.00 -3.78
N ASN A 104 1.96 -6.32 -4.84
CA ASN A 104 0.69 -5.58 -4.79
C ASN A 104 -0.51 -6.52 -4.65
N ASP A 105 -0.53 -7.65 -5.36
CA ASP A 105 -1.60 -8.64 -5.28
C ASP A 105 -1.79 -9.21 -3.87
N SER A 106 -0.73 -9.21 -3.05
CA SER A 106 -0.80 -9.57 -1.62
C SER A 106 -1.80 -8.69 -0.87
N VAL A 107 -1.77 -7.38 -1.15
CA VAL A 107 -2.65 -6.39 -0.52
C VAL A 107 -4.02 -6.38 -1.21
N ILE A 108 -4.03 -6.32 -2.55
CA ILE A 108 -5.24 -6.17 -3.38
C ILE A 108 -6.19 -7.35 -3.18
N TYR A 109 -5.67 -8.58 -3.13
CA TYR A 109 -6.49 -9.78 -3.09
C TYR A 109 -6.51 -10.47 -1.72
N HIS A 110 -5.59 -10.13 -0.81
CA HIS A 110 -5.53 -10.82 0.48
C HIS A 110 -5.12 -9.92 1.66
N GLY A 111 -5.16 -8.60 1.48
CA GLY A 111 -5.00 -7.64 2.55
C GLY A 111 -6.28 -7.47 3.35
N SER A 112 -6.24 -7.76 4.65
CA SER A 112 -7.35 -7.53 5.59
C SER A 112 -6.95 -6.44 6.58
N VAL A 113 -7.80 -5.41 6.72
CA VAL A 113 -7.54 -4.28 7.61
C VAL A 113 -8.68 -4.12 8.61
N VAL A 114 -8.33 -3.87 9.85
CA VAL A 114 -9.25 -3.44 10.91
C VAL A 114 -8.87 -2.03 11.32
N LEU A 115 -9.82 -1.11 11.27
CA LEU A 115 -9.67 0.28 11.70
C LEU A 115 -10.59 0.56 12.90
N THR A 116 -10.14 1.43 13.78
CA THR A 116 -10.98 2.05 14.81
C THR A 116 -11.07 3.54 14.53
N THR A 117 -12.29 4.09 14.46
CA THR A 117 -12.55 5.48 14.05
C THR A 117 -13.49 6.21 15.01
N ARG A 118 -13.54 7.53 14.86
CA ARG A 118 -14.62 8.40 15.37
C ARG A 118 -15.34 9.07 14.20
N GLY A 119 -16.54 8.62 13.89
CA GLY A 119 -17.31 9.09 12.73
C GLY A 119 -17.47 7.98 11.70
N MET A 120 -18.56 7.23 11.84
CA MET A 120 -18.98 6.20 10.89
C MET A 120 -19.35 6.81 9.54
N ASP A 121 -18.85 6.21 8.46
CA ASP A 121 -19.14 6.61 7.09
C ASP A 121 -19.27 5.37 6.18
N GLU A 122 -20.30 4.56 6.43
CA GLU A 122 -20.50 3.28 5.74
C GLU A 122 -20.50 3.44 4.21
N GLU A 123 -21.03 4.55 3.68
CA GLU A 123 -21.06 4.81 2.23
C GLU A 123 -19.66 4.99 1.64
N ARG A 124 -18.75 5.68 2.33
CA ARG A 124 -17.35 5.74 1.90
C ARG A 124 -16.64 4.41 2.14
N PHE A 125 -16.85 3.78 3.29
CA PHE A 125 -16.19 2.53 3.64
C PHE A 125 -16.50 1.40 2.64
N LYS A 126 -17.73 1.33 2.13
CA LYS A 126 -18.13 0.42 1.05
C LYS A 126 -17.25 0.50 -0.19
N ASN A 127 -16.67 1.66 -0.47
CA ASN A 127 -15.86 1.94 -1.65
C ASN A 127 -14.35 1.77 -1.40
N VAL A 128 -13.94 1.38 -0.20
CA VAL A 128 -12.53 1.15 0.12
C VAL A 128 -11.98 -0.13 -0.51
N PRO A 129 -12.63 -1.31 -0.41
CA PRO A 129 -12.05 -2.55 -0.93
C PRO A 129 -11.66 -2.47 -2.40
N SER A 130 -10.54 -3.10 -2.75
CA SER A 130 -10.03 -3.21 -4.13
C SER A 130 -11.07 -3.74 -5.11
N SER A 131 -11.97 -4.60 -4.65
CA SER A 131 -13.06 -5.19 -5.45
C SER A 131 -14.08 -4.19 -6.01
N THR A 132 -14.01 -2.92 -5.58
CA THR A 132 -14.82 -1.83 -6.14
C THR A 132 -14.20 -1.17 -7.38
N SER A 133 -12.93 -1.48 -7.68
CA SER A 133 -12.26 -1.01 -8.89
C SER A 133 -12.71 -1.79 -10.12
N ARG A 134 -12.75 -1.11 -11.28
CA ARG A 134 -13.03 -1.76 -12.57
C ARG A 134 -11.93 -2.74 -13.02
N ASP A 135 -10.71 -2.58 -12.49
CA ASP A 135 -9.54 -3.37 -12.88
C ASP A 135 -9.29 -4.57 -11.93
N TYR A 136 -10.20 -4.82 -10.99
CA TYR A 136 -10.15 -5.95 -10.07
C TYR A 136 -10.50 -7.28 -10.76
N GLY A 137 -9.85 -8.36 -10.30
CA GLY A 137 -10.27 -9.75 -10.59
C GLY A 137 -9.21 -10.60 -11.30
N ARG A 138 -8.02 -10.07 -11.55
CA ARG A 138 -6.90 -10.78 -12.16
C ARG A 138 -5.55 -10.27 -11.64
N PRO A 139 -4.48 -11.08 -11.68
CA PRO A 139 -3.18 -10.66 -11.16
C PRO A 139 -2.74 -9.30 -11.71
N PHE A 140 -2.23 -8.42 -10.84
CA PHE A 140 -1.88 -7.04 -11.21
C PHE A 140 -0.88 -6.97 -12.35
N TYR A 141 0.07 -7.92 -12.43
CA TYR A 141 0.99 -8.03 -13.57
C TYR A 141 0.25 -8.11 -14.91
N ASN A 142 -0.85 -8.86 -14.99
CA ASN A 142 -1.63 -8.99 -16.22
C ASN A 142 -2.40 -7.70 -16.52
N THR A 143 -2.98 -7.07 -15.51
CA THR A 143 -3.62 -5.74 -15.65
C THR A 143 -2.62 -4.70 -16.15
N PHE A 144 -1.42 -4.66 -15.58
CA PHE A 144 -0.37 -3.73 -15.96
C PHE A 144 0.18 -4.01 -17.36
N LYS A 145 0.34 -5.28 -17.73
CA LYS A 145 0.72 -5.67 -19.08
C LYS A 145 -0.32 -5.24 -20.12
N ASP A 146 -1.61 -5.47 -19.86
CA ASP A 146 -2.68 -5.07 -20.78
C ASP A 146 -2.83 -3.55 -20.91
N ALA A 147 -2.47 -2.81 -19.86
CA ALA A 147 -2.32 -1.36 -19.88
C ALA A 147 -1.07 -0.89 -20.65
N ASN A 148 -0.26 -1.78 -21.23
CA ASN A 148 1.04 -1.49 -21.83
C ASN A 148 2.04 -0.85 -20.85
N TYR A 149 2.04 -1.32 -19.59
CA TYR A 149 2.92 -0.84 -18.53
C TYR A 149 2.74 0.65 -18.20
N ASP A 150 1.51 1.15 -18.37
CA ASP A 150 1.12 2.55 -18.15
C ASP A 150 0.16 2.67 -16.97
N PHE A 151 0.65 3.18 -15.84
CA PHE A 151 -0.14 3.37 -14.62
C PHE A 151 -1.32 4.32 -14.81
N PHE A 152 -1.28 5.28 -15.75
CA PHE A 152 -2.39 6.21 -15.98
C PHE A 152 -3.62 5.53 -16.57
N LYS A 153 -3.48 4.33 -17.13
CA LYS A 153 -4.59 3.53 -17.67
C LYS A 153 -5.21 2.62 -16.64
N ILE A 154 -4.55 2.41 -15.50
CA ILE A 154 -5.06 1.63 -14.37
C ILE A 154 -5.92 2.54 -13.50
N ASP A 155 -7.07 2.02 -13.11
CA ASP A 155 -7.90 2.64 -12.09
C ASP A 155 -7.14 2.68 -10.76
N PRO A 156 -6.78 3.87 -10.23
CA PRO A 156 -6.00 3.98 -9.00
C PRO A 156 -6.74 3.39 -7.79
N ASN A 157 -8.06 3.22 -7.91
CA ASN A 157 -8.89 2.60 -6.88
C ASN A 157 -8.57 1.12 -6.62
N VAL A 158 -7.81 0.45 -7.51
CA VAL A 158 -7.40 -0.95 -7.32
C VAL A 158 -6.35 -1.10 -6.22
N PHE A 159 -5.55 -0.06 -5.94
CA PHE A 159 -4.52 -0.06 -4.89
C PHE A 159 -5.13 0.14 -3.51
N ALA A 160 -5.86 -0.87 -3.06
CA ALA A 160 -6.60 -0.86 -1.81
C ALA A 160 -6.60 -2.27 -1.20
N PRO A 161 -6.91 -2.45 0.09
CA PRO A 161 -6.99 -3.78 0.68
C PRO A 161 -8.14 -4.60 0.08
N ALA A 162 -8.05 -5.93 0.20
CA ALA A 162 -9.10 -6.84 -0.22
C ALA A 162 -10.39 -6.68 0.61
N GLU A 163 -10.24 -6.39 1.90
CA GLU A 163 -11.34 -6.15 2.83
C GLU A 163 -10.96 -5.18 3.96
N ILE A 164 -11.98 -4.53 4.51
CA ILE A 164 -11.85 -3.71 5.71
C ILE A 164 -12.95 -4.03 6.73
N THR A 165 -12.61 -3.89 8.00
CA THR A 165 -13.54 -3.88 9.13
C THR A 165 -13.32 -2.61 9.92
N VAL A 166 -14.37 -1.81 10.14
CA VAL A 166 -14.27 -0.51 10.82
C VAL A 166 -15.14 -0.52 12.06
N ASN A 167 -14.51 -0.34 13.22
CA ASN A 167 -15.17 -0.13 14.50
C ASN A 167 -15.29 1.37 14.76
N ASP A 168 -16.51 1.87 14.94
CA ASP A 168 -16.77 3.26 15.25
C ASP A 168 -17.05 3.46 16.74
N LEU A 169 -16.23 4.30 17.39
CA LEU A 169 -16.30 4.53 18.84
C LEU A 169 -17.49 5.39 19.25
N ASP A 170 -18.03 6.21 18.35
CA ASP A 170 -19.10 7.14 18.68
C ASP A 170 -20.47 6.43 18.67
N THR A 171 -20.67 5.48 17.75
CA THR A 171 -21.90 4.67 17.64
C THR A 171 -21.78 3.29 18.28
N GLY A 172 -20.57 2.79 18.54
CA GLY A 172 -20.30 1.42 18.99
C GLY A 172 -20.53 0.34 17.93
N LYS A 173 -20.82 0.72 16.68
CA LYS A 173 -21.08 -0.22 15.59
C LYS A 173 -19.77 -0.66 14.93
N THR A 174 -19.79 -1.86 14.38
CA THR A 174 -18.71 -2.38 13.55
C THR A 174 -19.25 -2.72 12.16
N TYR A 175 -18.58 -2.22 11.13
CA TYR A 175 -18.94 -2.40 9.73
C TYR A 175 -17.86 -3.22 9.03
N HIS A 176 -18.24 -4.12 8.12
CA HIS A 176 -17.31 -4.93 7.33
C HIS A 176 -17.69 -4.90 5.85
N THR A 177 -16.69 -4.84 4.97
CA THR A 177 -16.88 -4.89 3.52
C THR A 177 -15.63 -5.40 2.80
N GLY A 178 -15.83 -5.91 1.58
CA GLY A 178 -14.79 -6.56 0.78
C GLY A 178 -14.77 -8.06 1.00
N ARG A 179 -13.72 -8.70 0.48
CA ARG A 179 -13.47 -10.13 0.66
C ARG A 179 -12.04 -10.49 0.24
N LEU A 180 -11.46 -11.48 0.90
CA LEU A 180 -10.26 -12.15 0.42
C LEU A 180 -10.52 -12.94 -0.87
N ASN A 181 -9.50 -13.06 -1.72
CA ASN A 181 -9.53 -13.78 -2.99
C ASN A 181 -8.27 -14.62 -3.16
N GLY A 182 -8.27 -15.79 -2.49
CA GLY A 182 -7.15 -16.73 -2.54
C GLY A 182 -6.89 -17.29 -3.93
N GLU A 183 -7.90 -17.38 -4.80
CA GLU A 183 -7.74 -17.91 -6.15
C GLU A 183 -6.81 -17.03 -7.00
N VAL A 184 -7.10 -15.73 -7.06
CA VAL A 184 -6.27 -14.77 -7.81
C VAL A 184 -4.88 -14.65 -7.17
N LEU A 185 -4.79 -14.69 -5.83
CA LEU A 185 -3.51 -14.66 -5.14
C LEU A 185 -2.62 -15.86 -5.52
N LEU A 186 -3.16 -17.08 -5.50
CA LEU A 186 -2.41 -18.29 -5.88
C LEU A 186 -1.97 -18.24 -7.34
N GLN A 187 -2.82 -17.73 -8.23
CA GLN A 187 -2.45 -17.48 -9.63
C GLN A 187 -1.30 -16.48 -9.75
N SER A 188 -1.38 -15.36 -9.02
CA SER A 188 -0.33 -14.32 -8.99
C SER A 188 1.01 -14.88 -8.50
N TYR A 189 0.96 -15.72 -7.46
CA TYR A 189 2.14 -16.39 -6.91
C TYR A 189 2.65 -17.55 -7.75
N GLY A 190 1.92 -17.95 -8.80
CA GLY A 190 2.27 -19.10 -9.63
C GLY A 190 2.21 -20.43 -8.87
N ILE A 191 1.39 -20.54 -7.83
CA ILE A 191 1.23 -21.75 -7.03
C ILE A 191 0.13 -22.60 -7.65
N GLY A 192 0.50 -23.79 -8.14
CA GLY A 192 -0.47 -24.82 -8.54
C GLY A 192 -0.83 -25.74 -7.38
N THR A 193 -2.03 -26.32 -7.41
CA THR A 193 -2.38 -27.45 -6.54
C THR A 193 -1.62 -28.70 -6.99
N LEU A 194 -1.03 -29.43 -6.03
CA LEU A 194 -0.41 -30.74 -6.25
C LEU A 194 -1.46 -31.81 -6.60
#